data_AF-A0A1M6NPJ4-F1
#
_entry.id   AF-A0A1M6NPJ4-F1
#
_cell.length_a   1.000
_cell.length_b   1.000
_cell.length_c   1.000
_cell.angle_alpha   90.00
_cell.angle_beta   90.00
_cell.angle_gamma   90.00
#
_symmetry.space_group_name_H-M   'P 1'
#
loop_
_entity.id
_entity.type
_entity.pdbx_description
1 polymer ?
#
loop_
_entity_poly.entity_id
_entity_poly.type
_entity_poly.pdbx_seq_one_letter_code
_entity_poly.pdbx_strand_id
1 'polypeptide(L)'
;MKKEKSTKMITIFTVICALVAFISLFFSSLLPLYLSYKFKIDIRNAGSIGIIGGADGPTTIYVSGQSSSHLFTAIFALLTILGFIYLVVIKYKKNHN
;
A
#
# COMPACT_ATOMS: atom_id res chain seq x y z
N MET A 1 24.27 22.46 -10.12
CA MET A 1 23.12 22.89 -9.30
C MET A 1 21.77 22.25 -9.68
N LYS A 2 21.37 22.20 -10.97
CA LYS A 2 20.03 21.69 -11.38
C LYS A 2 19.84 20.17 -11.16
N LYS A 3 20.87 19.35 -11.42
CA LYS A 3 20.85 17.89 -11.17
C LYS A 3 20.71 17.52 -9.69
N GLU A 4 21.38 18.23 -8.78
CA GLU A 4 21.31 17.95 -7.33
C GLU A 4 19.96 18.36 -6.70
N LYS A 5 19.31 19.42 -7.22
CA LYS A 5 17.93 19.73 -6.81
C LYS A 5 16.95 18.64 -7.27
N SER A 6 17.14 18.13 -8.49
CA SER A 6 16.29 17.07 -9.04
C SER A 6 16.41 15.75 -8.26
N THR A 7 17.62 15.34 -7.88
CA THR A 7 17.80 14.13 -7.06
C THR A 7 17.21 14.25 -5.65
N LYS A 8 17.31 15.43 -5.02
CA LYS A 8 16.63 15.69 -3.73
C LYS A 8 15.11 15.54 -3.85
N MET A 9 14.51 16.10 -4.89
CA MET A 9 13.06 15.99 -5.14
C MET A 9 12.63 14.53 -5.33
N ILE A 10 13.38 13.75 -6.12
CA ILE A 10 13.09 12.32 -6.35
C ILE A 10 13.23 11.51 -5.06
N THR A 11 14.19 11.87 -4.20
CA THR A 11 14.36 11.22 -2.88
C THR A 11 13.14 11.46 -2.00
N ILE A 12 12.67 12.71 -1.89
CA ILE A 12 11.49 13.06 -1.10
C ILE A 12 10.26 12.30 -1.61
N PHE A 13 10.07 12.26 -2.94
CA PHE A 13 8.95 11.53 -3.55
C PHE A 13 9.01 10.02 -3.25
N THR A 14 10.20 9.42 -3.33
CA THR A 14 10.41 7.99 -3.03
C THR A 14 10.11 7.69 -1.56
N VAL A 15 10.53 8.56 -0.63
CA VAL A 15 10.24 8.42 0.81
C VAL A 15 8.74 8.49 1.09
N ILE A 16 8.01 9.42 0.43
CA ILE A 16 6.56 9.52 0.57
C ILE A 16 5.88 8.24 0.07
N CYS A 17 6.27 7.73 -1.10
CA CYS A 17 5.72 6.49 -1.64
C CYS A 17 5.98 5.29 -0.71
N ALA A 18 7.19 5.22 -0.13
CA ALA A 18 7.55 4.18 0.83
C ALA A 18 6.68 4.25 2.08
N LEU A 19 6.45 5.46 2.61
CA LEU A 19 5.62 5.67 3.79
C LEU A 19 4.17 5.26 3.55
N VAL A 20 3.61 5.65 2.39
CA VAL A 20 2.25 5.28 1.99
C VAL A 20 2.13 3.75 1.85
N ALA A 21 3.06 3.10 1.15
CA ALA A 21 3.05 1.64 1.00
C ALA A 21 3.15 0.92 2.36
N PHE A 22 4.00 1.42 3.27
CA PHE A 22 4.16 0.87 4.61
C PHE A 22 2.87 0.99 5.44
N ILE A 23 2.26 2.18 5.44
CA ILE A 23 0.99 2.41 6.13
C ILE A 23 -0.10 1.49 5.56
N SER A 24 -0.23 1.41 4.23
CA SER A 24 -1.22 0.53 3.60
C SER A 24 -1.04 -0.94 3.97
N LEU A 25 0.21 -1.45 3.97
CA LEU A 25 0.50 -2.82 4.34
C LEU A 25 0.24 -3.08 5.83
N PHE A 26 0.58 -2.12 6.68
CA PHE A 26 0.30 -2.16 8.11
C PHE A 26 -1.21 -2.24 8.38
N PHE A 27 -2.00 -1.36 7.78
CA PHE A 27 -3.46 -1.39 7.91
C PHE A 27 -4.05 -2.69 7.35
N SER A 28 -3.57 -3.18 6.21
CA SER A 28 -4.03 -4.44 5.63
C SER A 28 -3.77 -5.65 6.54
N SER A 29 -2.81 -5.59 7.46
CA SER A 29 -2.45 -6.71 8.33
C SER A 29 -3.00 -6.55 9.76
N LEU A 30 -2.85 -5.37 10.37
CA LEU A 30 -3.29 -5.14 11.75
C LEU A 30 -4.78 -4.90 11.88
N LEU A 31 -5.42 -4.24 10.91
CA LEU A 31 -6.85 -3.95 11.00
C LEU A 31 -7.67 -5.24 11.06
N PRO A 32 -7.47 -6.23 10.17
CA PRO A 32 -8.16 -7.51 10.27
C PRO A 32 -7.91 -8.20 11.63
N LEU A 33 -6.65 -8.23 12.08
CA LEU A 33 -6.26 -8.86 13.34
C LEU A 33 -6.97 -8.22 14.54
N TYR A 34 -7.01 -6.89 14.59
CA TYR A 34 -7.68 -6.13 15.63
C TYR A 34 -9.19 -6.39 15.64
N LEU A 35 -9.84 -6.37 14.47
CA LEU A 35 -11.27 -6.66 14.36
C LEU A 35 -11.59 -8.10 14.77
N SER A 36 -10.75 -9.06 14.39
CA SER A 36 -10.92 -10.46 14.81
C SER A 36 -10.84 -10.61 16.32
N TYR A 37 -9.86 -9.97 16.95
CA TYR A 37 -9.70 -10.02 18.39
C TYR A 37 -10.89 -9.36 19.12
N LYS A 38 -11.30 -8.17 18.68
CA LYS A 38 -12.37 -7.39 19.35
C LYS A 38 -13.75 -8.00 19.18
N PHE A 39 -14.07 -8.47 17.97
CA PHE A 39 -15.41 -8.94 17.64
C PHE A 39 -15.53 -10.48 17.62
N LYS A 40 -14.43 -11.21 17.91
CA LYS A 40 -14.34 -12.67 17.75
C LYS A 40 -14.80 -13.17 16.38
N ILE A 41 -14.64 -12.32 15.37
CA ILE A 41 -15.03 -12.60 14.00
C ILE A 41 -13.93 -13.44 13.37
N ASP A 42 -14.29 -14.62 12.85
CA ASP A 42 -13.42 -15.39 11.97
C ASP A 42 -13.32 -14.67 10.61
N ILE A 43 -12.26 -13.86 10.47
CA ILE A 43 -12.01 -13.05 9.28
C ILE A 43 -11.84 -13.89 8.02
N ARG A 44 -11.51 -15.18 8.15
CA ARG A 44 -11.41 -16.11 7.01
C ARG A 44 -12.75 -16.31 6.33
N ASN A 45 -13.85 -16.15 7.09
CA ASN A 45 -15.23 -16.29 6.63
C ASN A 45 -16.02 -14.96 6.67
N ALA A 46 -15.47 -13.91 7.28
CA ALA A 46 -16.15 -12.62 7.47
C ALA A 46 -16.52 -11.89 6.17
N GLY A 47 -15.77 -12.12 5.09
CA GLY A 47 -16.14 -11.63 3.76
C GLY A 47 -17.49 -12.17 3.30
N SER A 48 -17.83 -13.42 3.63
CA SER A 48 -19.15 -14.01 3.35
C SER A 48 -20.21 -13.58 4.37
N ILE A 49 -19.84 -13.42 5.64
CA ILE A 49 -20.78 -13.06 6.72
C ILE A 49 -21.22 -11.60 6.60
N GLY A 50 -20.34 -10.68 6.19
CA GLY A 50 -20.69 -9.28 5.92
C GLY A 50 -21.53 -9.09 4.65
N ILE A 51 -21.41 -10.00 3.68
CA ILE A 51 -22.24 -10.06 2.47
C ILE A 51 -23.66 -10.52 2.78
N ILE A 52 -23.79 -11.48 3.70
CA ILE A 52 -25.09 -12.04 4.14
C ILE A 52 -25.78 -11.15 5.19
N GLY A 53 -25.01 -10.43 6.02
CA GLY A 53 -25.52 -9.63 7.15
C GLY A 53 -25.80 -8.15 6.88
N GLY A 54 -25.48 -7.64 5.68
CA GLY A 54 -25.84 -6.27 5.29
C GLY A 54 -27.31 -6.20 4.88
N ALA A 55 -28.06 -5.21 5.38
CA ALA A 55 -29.47 -5.00 5.03
C ALA A 55 -29.72 -4.79 3.51
N ASP A 56 -28.66 -4.49 2.76
CA ASP A 56 -28.66 -4.29 1.32
C ASP A 56 -27.61 -5.20 0.65
N GLY A 57 -27.97 -6.48 0.47
CA GLY A 57 -27.11 -7.54 -0.08
C GLY A 57 -26.51 -7.25 -1.46
N PRO A 58 -27.26 -6.72 -2.45
CA PRO A 58 -26.70 -6.36 -3.76
C PRO A 58 -25.62 -5.28 -3.66
N THR A 59 -25.81 -4.28 -2.79
CA THR A 59 -24.84 -3.20 -2.59
C THR A 59 -23.58 -3.69 -1.87
N THR A 60 -23.69 -4.58 -0.88
CA THR A 60 -22.51 -5.17 -0.25
C THR A 60 -21.69 -6.03 -1.22
N ILE A 61 -22.33 -6.77 -2.14
CA ILE A 61 -21.64 -7.52 -3.21
C ILE A 61 -20.93 -6.56 -4.17
N TYR A 62 -21.60 -5.49 -4.59
CA TYR A 62 -21.01 -4.49 -5.49
C TYR A 62 -19.79 -3.80 -4.86
N VAL A 63 -19.87 -3.43 -3.58
CA VAL A 63 -18.79 -2.72 -2.86
C VAL A 63 -17.62 -3.66 -2.52
N SER A 64 -17.89 -4.89 -2.09
CA SER A 64 -16.84 -5.88 -1.76
C SER A 64 -16.14 -6.46 -2.98
N GLY A 65 -16.82 -6.57 -4.11
CA GLY A 65 -16.23 -6.96 -5.40
C GLY A 65 -15.21 -5.93 -5.92
N GLN A 66 -15.34 -4.67 -5.49
CA GLN A 66 -14.43 -3.57 -5.82
C GLN A 66 -13.18 -3.54 -4.91
N SER A 67 -12.65 -4.68 -4.49
CA SER A 67 -11.47 -4.72 -3.60
C SER A 67 -10.17 -4.45 -4.37
N SER A 68 -9.95 -3.17 -4.71
CA SER A 68 -8.74 -2.66 -5.38
C SER A 68 -7.62 -2.27 -4.41
N SER A 69 -7.82 -2.46 -3.09
CA SER A 69 -6.88 -2.02 -2.06
C SER A 69 -5.49 -2.65 -2.19
N HIS A 70 -5.43 -3.91 -2.64
CA HIS A 70 -4.17 -4.60 -2.91
C HIS A 70 -3.45 -4.05 -4.16
N LEU A 71 -4.20 -3.67 -5.20
CA LEU A 71 -3.63 -3.05 -6.41
C LEU A 71 -3.02 -1.69 -6.10
N PHE A 72 -3.72 -0.88 -5.31
CA PHE A 72 -3.21 0.41 -4.84
C PHE A 72 -1.87 0.25 -4.08
N THR A 73 -1.83 -0.68 -3.11
CA THR A 73 -0.62 -0.97 -2.34
C THR A 73 0.52 -1.48 -3.24
N ALA A 74 0.21 -2.36 -4.20
CA ALA A 74 1.18 -2.90 -5.14
C ALA A 74 1.81 -1.82 -6.04
N ILE A 75 1.02 -0.86 -6.53
CA ILE A 75 1.51 0.25 -7.35
C ILE A 75 2.51 1.10 -6.56
N PHE A 76 2.17 1.50 -5.33
CA PHE A 76 3.07 2.30 -4.49
C PHE A 76 4.33 1.54 -4.06
N ALA A 77 4.24 0.23 -3.84
CA ALA A 77 5.40 -0.61 -3.58
C ALA A 77 6.35 -0.66 -4.80
N LEU A 78 5.80 -0.85 -6.01
CA LEU A 78 6.57 -0.82 -7.26
C LEU A 78 7.26 0.53 -7.49
N LEU A 79 6.54 1.65 -7.29
CA LEU A 79 7.12 2.99 -7.40
C LEU A 79 8.28 3.18 -6.41
N THR A 80 8.13 2.69 -5.18
CA THR A 80 9.18 2.73 -4.16
C THR A 80 10.42 1.96 -4.59
N ILE A 81 10.26 0.74 -5.11
CA ILE A 81 11.37 -0.09 -5.60
C ILE A 81 12.10 0.62 -6.75
N LEU A 82 11.35 1.17 -7.72
CA LEU A 82 11.94 1.85 -8.87
C LEU A 82 12.69 3.12 -8.46
N GLY A 83 12.12 3.92 -7.54
CA GLY A 83 12.77 5.10 -6.98
C GLY A 83 14.04 4.76 -6.21
N PHE A 84 14.03 3.67 -5.45
CA PHE A 84 15.21 3.18 -4.72
C PHE A 84 16.33 2.73 -5.67
N ILE A 85 16.01 1.93 -6.69
CA ILE A 85 16.98 1.50 -7.71
C ILE A 85 17.62 2.72 -8.38
N TYR A 86 16.80 3.70 -8.78
CA TYR A 86 17.29 4.93 -9.41
C TYR A 86 18.27 5.69 -8.51
N LEU A 87 17.96 5.83 -7.22
CA LEU A 87 18.85 6.48 -6.24
C LEU A 87 20.17 5.73 -6.08
N VAL A 88 20.14 4.39 -6.02
CA VAL A 88 21.34 3.55 -5.92
C VAL A 88 22.23 3.72 -7.16
N VAL A 89 21.65 3.67 -8.37
CA VAL A 89 22.39 3.84 -9.62
C VAL A 89 23.05 5.23 -9.70
N ILE A 90 22.35 6.29 -9.32
CA ILE A 90 22.92 7.64 -9.29
C ILE A 90 24.05 7.75 -8.28
N LYS A 91 23.86 7.20 -7.08
CA LYS A 91 24.88 7.23 -6.03
C LYS A 91 26.12 6.46 -6.47
N TYR A 92 25.95 5.30 -7.12
CA TYR A 92 27.05 4.51 -7.68
C TYR A 92 27.80 5.28 -8.76
N LYS A 93 27.09 5.89 -9.72
CA LYS A 93 27.67 6.69 -10.80
C LYS A 93 28.42 7.92 -10.29
N LYS A 94 27.95 8.57 -9.23
CA LYS A 94 28.65 9.70 -8.59
C LYS A 94 29.94 9.26 -7.89
N ASN A 95 30.03 8.01 -7.42
CA ASN A 95 31.21 7.49 -6.72
C ASN A 95 32.31 6.99 -7.66
N HIS A 96 31.99 6.76 -8.93
CA HIS A 96 32.90 6.22 -9.96
C HIS A 96 33.29 7.25 -11.04
N ASN A 97 33.01 8.54 -10.82
CA ASN A 97 33.36 9.66 -11.69
C ASN A 97 33.89 10.81 -10.86
#